data_AF-A0AAU7VZC7-F1
#
_entry.id   AF-A0AAU7VZC7-F1
#
_cell.length_a   1.000
_cell.length_b   1.000
_cell.length_c   1.000
_cell.angle_alpha   90.00
_cell.angle_beta   90.00
_cell.angle_gamma   90.00
#
_symmetry.space_group_name_H-M   'P 1'
#
loop_
_entity.id
_entity.type
_entity.pdbx_description
1 polymer ?
#
loop_
_entity_poly.entity_id
_entity_poly.type
_entity_poly.pdbx_seq_one_letter_code
_entity_poly.pdbx_strand_id
1 'polypeptide(L)'
;MIRTTVPTSVHKGAALIGVAGLLVLAGCSSTPEAKEPTNGADTGTDSASTEAPSGGDTAGAYTDGTYTADGSYQTPETVEKISVTLTLADGVVTDVEVTGDPQAPETEEYQGQFIAGIADVVEGKSIDELNVSRVAGSSLTSGGFNDAVESIKEQAAA
;
A
#
# COMPACT_ATOMS: atom_id res chain seq x y z
N MET A 1 -33.15 15.53 21.02
CA MET A 1 -32.45 16.24 19.93
C MET A 1 -31.07 16.62 20.44
N ILE A 2 -30.05 15.79 20.20
CA ILE A 2 -28.67 16.05 20.62
C ILE A 2 -27.91 16.39 19.34
N ARG A 3 -27.49 17.65 19.21
CA ARG A 3 -26.69 18.14 18.10
C ARG A 3 -25.23 17.84 18.41
N THR A 4 -24.69 16.78 17.83
CA THR A 4 -23.26 16.50 17.83
C THR A 4 -22.59 17.37 16.78
N THR A 5 -21.86 18.39 17.21
CA THR A 5 -20.98 19.19 16.37
C THR A 5 -19.64 18.47 16.21
N VAL A 6 -19.37 17.96 15.02
CA VAL A 6 -18.06 17.40 14.63
C VAL A 6 -17.06 18.55 14.41
N PRO A 7 -15.85 18.51 14.99
CA PRO A 7 -14.81 19.46 14.64
C PRO A 7 -14.19 19.10 13.28
N THR A 8 -14.26 20.02 12.33
CA THR A 8 -13.52 19.95 11.07
C THR A 8 -12.05 20.27 11.33
N SER A 9 -11.17 19.28 11.18
CA SER A 9 -9.71 19.48 11.20
C SER A 9 -9.28 20.23 9.94
N VAL A 10 -8.76 21.44 10.14
CA VAL A 10 -8.24 22.32 9.09
C VAL A 10 -6.75 21.99 8.90
N HIS A 11 -6.40 21.23 7.86
CA HIS A 11 -5.01 21.03 7.50
C HIS A 11 -4.47 22.29 6.80
N LYS A 12 -3.63 23.03 7.54
CA LYS A 12 -2.86 24.15 7.03
C LYS A 12 -1.74 23.62 6.14
N GLY A 13 -1.75 24.01 4.88
CA GLY A 13 -0.68 23.74 3.93
C GLY A 13 0.65 24.35 4.37
N ALA A 14 1.74 23.65 4.03
CA ALA A 14 3.10 24.15 4.09
C ALA A 14 3.82 23.79 2.79
N ALA A 15 4.11 24.81 1.99
CA ALA A 15 5.01 24.76 0.86
C ALA A 15 6.46 24.86 1.33
N LEU A 16 7.35 23.98 0.88
CA LEU A 16 8.80 24.11 1.00
C LEU A 16 9.43 23.59 -0.31
N ILE A 17 9.80 24.49 -1.23
CA ILE A 17 11.17 25.00 -1.47
C ILE A 17 12.12 23.88 -1.89
N GLY A 18 12.39 23.82 -3.20
CA GLY A 18 13.38 22.93 -3.79
C GLY A 18 14.82 23.35 -3.53
N VAL A 19 15.73 22.38 -3.62
CA VAL A 19 17.18 22.60 -3.77
C VAL A 19 17.73 21.53 -4.71
N ALA A 20 18.26 22.00 -5.84
CA ALA A 20 19.10 21.24 -6.75
C ALA A 20 20.49 21.02 -6.14
N GLY A 21 21.10 19.86 -6.38
CA GLY A 21 22.49 19.60 -5.95
C GLY A 21 23.06 18.27 -6.42
N LEU A 22 23.66 18.27 -7.63
CA LEU A 22 24.61 17.29 -8.14
C LEU A 22 25.85 17.19 -7.23
N LEU A 23 26.32 15.98 -6.92
CA LEU A 23 27.73 15.70 -6.58
C LEU A 23 28.09 14.24 -6.89
N VAL A 24 28.87 14.07 -7.97
CA VAL A 24 29.62 12.87 -8.34
C VAL A 24 30.94 12.86 -7.56
N LEU A 25 31.27 11.77 -6.86
CA LEU A 25 32.65 11.47 -6.44
C LEU A 25 32.98 9.99 -6.68
N ALA A 26 34.10 9.80 -7.38
CA ALA A 26 34.70 8.52 -7.77
C ALA A 26 35.94 8.18 -6.91
N GLY A 27 36.25 6.88 -6.81
CA GLY A 27 37.57 6.29 -6.42
C GLY A 27 37.74 6.01 -4.92
N CYS A 28 38.50 5.01 -4.43
CA CYS A 28 39.40 4.00 -5.02
C CYS A 28 39.61 2.87 -3.97
N SER A 29 39.68 1.59 -4.39
CA SER A 29 40.90 0.74 -4.42
C SER A 29 41.02 -0.32 -3.31
N SER A 30 40.96 -1.58 -3.70
CA SER A 30 41.79 -2.66 -3.14
C SER A 30 41.88 -3.83 -4.13
N THR A 31 43.09 -4.02 -4.69
CA THR A 31 43.54 -5.18 -5.46
C THR A 31 44.30 -6.13 -4.52
N PRO A 32 44.09 -7.45 -4.64
CA PRO A 32 45.20 -8.37 -4.96
C PRO A 32 44.78 -9.31 -6.11
N GLU A 33 45.56 -9.38 -7.18
CA GLU A 33 46.63 -10.36 -7.43
C GLU A 33 46.10 -11.64 -8.10
N ALA A 34 46.65 -11.90 -9.29
CA ALA A 34 46.19 -12.89 -10.25
C ALA A 34 46.66 -14.31 -9.92
N LYS A 35 45.76 -15.29 -10.09
CA LYS A 35 46.15 -16.66 -10.46
C LYS A 35 45.01 -17.37 -11.20
N GLU A 36 45.23 -17.64 -12.48
CA GLU A 36 44.49 -18.61 -13.30
C GLU A 36 45.44 -19.77 -13.65
N PRO A 37 44.98 -20.90 -14.25
CA PRO A 37 43.59 -21.34 -14.50
C PRO A 37 43.32 -22.80 -14.02
N THR A 38 42.05 -23.22 -13.92
CA THR A 38 41.54 -24.51 -14.49
C THR A 38 40.01 -24.64 -14.31
N ASN A 39 39.31 -24.72 -15.45
CA ASN A 39 38.01 -25.32 -15.78
C ASN A 39 37.08 -25.89 -14.67
N GLY A 40 35.82 -25.46 -14.73
CA GLY A 40 34.68 -26.37 -14.50
C GLY A 40 33.37 -25.71 -14.01
N ALA A 41 32.35 -25.73 -14.88
CA ALA A 41 30.89 -25.70 -14.60
C ALA A 41 30.30 -24.44 -13.91
N ASP A 42 29.49 -23.65 -14.61
CA ASP A 42 28.02 -23.75 -14.65
C ASP A 42 27.35 -23.36 -13.33
N THR A 43 26.77 -22.16 -13.28
CA THR A 43 25.40 -21.82 -12.84
C THR A 43 25.29 -20.35 -12.40
N GLY A 44 24.25 -19.67 -12.87
CA GLY A 44 23.64 -18.54 -12.16
C GLY A 44 24.26 -17.16 -12.38
N THR A 45 23.98 -16.54 -13.52
CA THR A 45 23.97 -15.07 -13.62
C THR A 45 22.78 -14.57 -12.81
N ASP A 46 22.95 -14.34 -11.51
CA ASP A 46 22.01 -13.52 -10.74
C ASP A 46 22.30 -12.05 -11.04
N SER A 47 21.75 -11.59 -12.17
CA SER A 47 21.45 -10.18 -12.37
C SER A 47 20.55 -9.75 -11.21
N ALA A 48 21.12 -9.06 -10.24
CA ALA A 48 20.37 -8.22 -9.32
C ALA A 48 19.75 -7.07 -10.13
N SER A 49 18.64 -7.35 -10.82
CA SER A 49 17.69 -6.33 -11.20
C SER A 49 17.10 -5.79 -9.91
N THR A 50 17.57 -4.62 -9.50
CA THR A 50 16.75 -3.71 -8.71
C THR A 50 15.58 -3.35 -9.62
N GLU A 51 14.50 -4.14 -9.56
CA GLU A 51 13.21 -3.72 -10.08
C GLU A 51 12.81 -2.48 -9.28
N ALA A 52 13.02 -1.32 -9.91
CA ALA A 52 12.20 -0.16 -9.60
C ALA A 52 10.74 -0.63 -9.74
N PRO A 53 9.82 -0.25 -8.82
CA PRO A 53 8.43 -0.60 -8.99
C PRO A 53 8.01 -0.03 -10.35
N SER A 54 7.72 -0.94 -11.29
CA SER A 54 7.04 -0.60 -12.52
C SER A 54 5.64 -0.21 -12.08
N GLY A 55 5.46 1.03 -11.64
CA GLY A 55 4.14 1.62 -11.49
C GLY A 55 3.46 1.40 -12.82
N GLY A 56 2.49 0.48 -12.85
CA GLY A 56 1.66 0.30 -14.02
C GLY A 56 1.17 1.66 -14.49
N ASP A 57 1.06 1.86 -15.80
CA ASP A 57 0.50 3.06 -16.43
C ASP A 57 -0.98 3.20 -16.05
N THR A 58 -1.25 3.45 -14.78
CA THR A 58 -2.55 3.76 -14.20
C THR A 58 -2.74 5.29 -14.18
N ALA A 59 -1.68 6.06 -14.44
CA ALA A 59 -1.74 7.51 -14.56
C ALA A 59 -2.79 7.94 -15.60
N GLY A 60 -3.88 8.53 -15.12
CA GLY A 60 -5.01 8.99 -15.92
C GLY A 60 -6.21 8.02 -16.01
N ALA A 61 -6.14 6.81 -15.46
CA ALA A 61 -7.30 5.91 -15.32
C ALA A 61 -8.17 6.26 -14.10
N TYR A 62 -7.54 6.81 -13.05
CA TYR A 62 -8.21 7.26 -11.85
C TYR A 62 -7.93 8.74 -11.60
N THR A 63 -8.94 9.43 -11.06
CA THR A 63 -8.86 10.79 -10.57
C THR A 63 -8.15 10.79 -9.22
N ASP A 64 -7.23 11.74 -9.04
CA ASP A 64 -6.55 11.92 -7.76
C ASP A 64 -7.52 12.43 -6.69
N GLY A 65 -7.37 11.93 -5.47
CA GLY A 65 -8.24 12.31 -4.36
C GLY A 65 -8.28 11.29 -3.24
N THR A 66 -9.10 11.58 -2.23
CA THR A 66 -9.37 10.67 -1.12
C THR A 66 -10.76 10.08 -1.28
N TYR A 67 -10.83 8.75 -1.26
CA TYR A 67 -12.04 7.97 -1.51
C TYR A 67 -12.31 7.07 -0.32
N THR A 68 -13.59 6.91 0.04
CA THR A 68 -14.00 6.05 1.14
C THR A 68 -15.08 5.09 0.66
N ALA A 69 -14.90 3.81 0.97
CA ALA A 69 -15.91 2.79 0.76
C ALA A 69 -15.92 1.78 1.91
N ASP A 70 -17.09 1.19 2.14
CA ASP A 70 -17.24 0.13 3.11
C ASP A 70 -17.04 -1.24 2.44
N GLY A 71 -16.32 -2.11 3.14
CA GLY A 71 -16.12 -3.51 2.82
C GLY A 71 -16.87 -4.41 3.80
N SER A 72 -17.32 -5.57 3.35
CA SER A 72 -17.98 -6.54 4.23
C SER A 72 -17.48 -7.95 4.00
N TYR A 73 -17.48 -8.78 5.04
CA TYR A 73 -17.10 -10.18 4.93
C TYR A 73 -17.88 -11.05 5.91
N GLN A 74 -18.06 -12.32 5.57
CA GLN A 74 -18.80 -13.28 6.37
C GLN A 74 -17.85 -14.05 7.30
N THR A 75 -18.14 -14.04 8.60
CA THR A 75 -17.60 -14.99 9.59
C THR A 75 -18.62 -16.10 9.84
N PRO A 76 -18.26 -17.22 10.50
CA PRO A 76 -19.25 -18.23 10.88
C PRO A 76 -20.40 -17.70 11.75
N GLU A 77 -20.17 -16.60 12.49
CA GLU A 77 -21.13 -16.05 13.43
C GLU A 77 -21.95 -14.89 12.85
N THR A 78 -21.36 -14.02 12.02
CA THR A 78 -22.00 -12.79 11.55
C THR A 78 -21.36 -12.20 10.28
N VAL A 79 -21.97 -11.17 9.71
CA VAL A 79 -21.35 -10.31 8.70
C VAL A 79 -20.63 -9.18 9.42
N GLU A 80 -19.34 -9.06 9.18
CA GLU A 80 -18.48 -8.01 9.71
C GLU A 80 -18.21 -6.96 8.64
N LYS A 81 -17.91 -5.73 9.08
CA LYS A 81 -17.66 -4.59 8.18
C LYS A 81 -16.39 -3.84 8.55
N ILE A 82 -15.78 -3.26 7.54
CA ILE A 82 -14.68 -2.28 7.68
C ILE A 82 -14.96 -1.10 6.76
N SER A 83 -14.51 0.09 7.16
CA SER A 83 -14.50 1.27 6.30
C SER A 83 -13.07 1.54 5.85
N VAL A 84 -12.87 1.68 4.54
CA VAL A 84 -11.55 1.87 3.94
C VAL A 84 -11.52 3.23 3.29
N THR A 85 -10.50 4.01 3.62
CA THR A 85 -10.18 5.29 2.99
C THR A 85 -8.83 5.19 2.31
N LEU A 86 -8.78 5.50 1.01
CA LEU A 86 -7.55 5.54 0.22
C LEU A 86 -7.33 6.93 -0.35
N THR A 87 -6.09 7.42 -0.28
CA THR A 87 -5.66 8.61 -1.02
C THR A 87 -4.86 8.19 -2.25
N LEU A 88 -5.34 8.60 -3.42
CA LEU A 88 -4.76 8.27 -4.72
C LEU A 88 -4.05 9.49 -5.32
N ALA A 89 -2.87 9.24 -5.89
CA ALA A 89 -2.16 10.17 -6.76
C ALA A 89 -1.58 9.41 -7.94
N ASP A 90 -1.89 9.82 -9.17
CA ASP A 90 -1.48 9.17 -10.42
C ASP A 90 -1.82 7.66 -10.46
N GLY A 91 -2.93 7.27 -9.82
CA GLY A 91 -3.36 5.87 -9.70
C GLY A 91 -2.62 5.03 -8.66
N VAL A 92 -1.74 5.64 -7.87
CA VAL A 92 -0.97 5.02 -6.78
C VAL A 92 -1.57 5.37 -5.43
N VAL A 93 -1.63 4.40 -4.52
CA VAL A 93 -2.02 4.64 -3.13
C VAL A 93 -0.90 5.36 -2.39
N THR A 94 -1.20 6.55 -1.90
CA THR A 94 -0.27 7.38 -1.12
C THR A 94 -0.51 7.34 0.37
N ASP A 95 -1.72 6.93 0.78
CA ASP A 95 -2.14 6.83 2.18
C ASP A 95 -3.34 5.87 2.27
N VAL A 96 -3.39 5.09 3.35
CA VAL A 96 -4.51 4.20 3.66
C VAL A 96 -4.94 4.34 5.12
N GLU A 97 -6.24 4.48 5.32
CA GLU A 97 -6.87 4.38 6.63
C GLU A 97 -7.93 3.27 6.58
N VAL A 98 -7.90 2.36 7.56
CA VAL A 98 -8.93 1.33 7.72
C VAL A 98 -9.48 1.39 9.13
N THR A 99 -10.80 1.46 9.22
CA THR A 99 -11.52 1.43 10.49
C THR A 99 -12.48 0.25 10.54
N GLY A 100 -12.69 -0.28 11.73
CA GLY A 100 -13.53 -1.45 11.97
C GLY A 100 -14.59 -1.16 13.03
N ASP A 101 -15.75 -1.80 12.89
CA ASP A 101 -16.80 -1.86 13.92
C ASP A 101 -17.13 -3.34 14.23
N PRO A 102 -16.19 -4.07 14.85
CA PRO A 102 -16.29 -5.51 15.06
C PRO A 102 -17.50 -5.87 15.92
N GLN A 103 -18.28 -6.87 15.49
CA GLN A 103 -19.45 -7.34 16.22
C GLN A 103 -19.17 -8.57 17.09
N ALA A 104 -18.08 -9.30 16.80
CA ALA A 104 -17.62 -10.46 17.57
C ALA A 104 -16.23 -10.23 18.19
N PRO A 105 -15.93 -10.80 19.38
CA PRO A 105 -14.64 -10.62 20.06
C PRO A 105 -13.43 -11.09 19.24
N GLU A 106 -13.56 -12.21 18.51
CA GLU A 106 -12.49 -12.70 17.62
C GLU A 106 -12.24 -11.72 16.45
N THR A 107 -13.27 -11.01 16.00
CA THR A 107 -13.15 -9.99 14.96
C THR A 107 -12.33 -8.79 15.44
N GLU A 108 -12.46 -8.38 16.70
CA GLU A 108 -11.67 -7.27 17.28
C GLU A 108 -10.17 -7.52 17.10
N GLU A 109 -9.72 -8.74 17.39
CA GLU A 109 -8.32 -9.14 17.26
C GLU A 109 -7.86 -9.09 15.80
N TYR A 110 -8.56 -9.79 14.90
CA TYR A 110 -8.12 -9.89 13.51
C TYR A 110 -8.26 -8.59 12.71
N GLN A 111 -9.30 -7.78 12.96
CA GLN A 111 -9.38 -6.45 12.35
C GLN A 111 -8.27 -5.55 12.90
N GLY A 112 -7.99 -5.58 14.19
CA GLY A 112 -6.89 -4.82 14.78
C GLY A 112 -5.53 -5.18 14.16
N GLN A 113 -5.25 -6.47 13.99
CA GLN A 113 -4.03 -6.96 13.33
C GLN A 113 -3.96 -6.55 11.86
N PHE A 114 -5.07 -6.62 11.13
CA PHE A 114 -5.15 -6.18 9.74
C PHE A 114 -4.89 -4.68 9.61
N ILE A 115 -5.60 -3.85 10.40
CA ILE A 115 -5.47 -2.39 10.40
C ILE A 115 -4.05 -1.96 10.73
N ALA A 116 -3.40 -2.64 11.68
CA ALA A 116 -2.01 -2.32 12.05
C ALA A 116 -0.97 -2.65 10.96
N GLY A 117 -1.28 -3.57 10.03
CA GLY A 117 -0.32 -4.05 9.02
C GLY A 117 -0.64 -3.68 7.57
N ILE A 118 -1.82 -3.15 7.28
CA ILE A 118 -2.27 -2.96 5.89
C ILE A 118 -1.46 -1.87 5.16
N ALA A 119 -1.06 -0.80 5.85
CA ALA A 119 -0.29 0.30 5.28
C ALA A 119 1.00 -0.18 4.60
N ASP A 120 1.78 -1.01 5.30
CA ASP A 120 3.03 -1.60 4.80
C ASP A 120 2.84 -2.45 3.53
N VAL A 121 1.61 -2.92 3.28
CA VAL A 121 1.28 -3.80 2.16
C VAL A 121 0.78 -3.04 0.94
N VAL A 122 0.13 -1.87 1.11
CA VAL A 122 -0.61 -1.22 0.02
C VAL A 122 -0.08 0.16 -0.36
N GLU A 123 0.56 0.88 0.56
CA GLU A 123 1.13 2.19 0.25
C GLU A 123 2.25 2.09 -0.78
N GLY A 124 2.25 3.01 -1.74
CA GLY A 124 3.17 3.04 -2.86
C GLY A 124 2.85 2.08 -4.00
N LYS A 125 1.74 1.32 -3.93
CA LYS A 125 1.30 0.42 -5.00
C LYS A 125 0.22 1.04 -5.88
N SER A 126 0.17 0.61 -7.14
CA SER A 126 -0.96 0.96 -8.01
C SER A 126 -2.24 0.35 -7.44
N ILE A 127 -3.34 1.10 -7.48
CA ILE A 127 -4.65 0.61 -7.03
C ILE A 127 -5.08 -0.62 -7.84
N ASP A 128 -4.65 -0.75 -9.09
CA ASP A 128 -4.96 -1.91 -9.96
C ASP A 128 -4.33 -3.21 -9.45
N GLU A 129 -3.18 -3.11 -8.78
CA GLU A 129 -2.42 -4.24 -8.26
C GLU A 129 -2.87 -4.69 -6.86
N LEU A 130 -3.77 -3.93 -6.23
CA LEU A 130 -4.27 -4.25 -4.91
C LEU A 130 -5.16 -5.49 -4.95
N ASN A 131 -4.57 -6.60 -4.52
CA ASN A 131 -5.28 -7.82 -4.16
C ASN A 131 -4.62 -8.42 -2.93
N VAL A 132 -5.22 -8.19 -1.77
CA VAL A 132 -4.65 -8.61 -0.50
C VAL A 132 -5.27 -9.95 -0.12
N SER A 133 -4.44 -10.96 0.10
CA SER A 133 -4.91 -12.29 0.50
C SER A 133 -4.94 -12.48 2.02
N ARG A 134 -3.97 -11.90 2.73
CA ARG A 134 -3.82 -11.98 4.18
C ARG A 134 -2.88 -10.90 4.69
N VAL A 135 -3.24 -10.26 5.81
CA VAL A 135 -2.35 -9.35 6.55
C VAL A 135 -2.34 -9.77 8.01
N ALA A 136 -1.15 -9.97 8.57
CA ALA A 136 -0.95 -10.33 9.98
C ALA A 136 -1.78 -11.52 10.48
N GLY A 137 -2.20 -12.44 9.58
CA GLY A 137 -3.04 -13.58 9.93
C GLY A 137 -4.52 -13.44 9.54
N SER A 138 -5.01 -12.23 9.32
CA SER A 138 -6.39 -11.97 8.92
C SER A 138 -6.57 -12.08 7.40
N SER A 139 -7.29 -13.11 6.93
CA SER A 139 -7.64 -13.27 5.51
C SER A 139 -9.07 -12.85 5.19
N LEU A 140 -10.01 -12.96 6.14
CA LEU A 140 -11.40 -12.56 5.91
C LEU A 140 -11.51 -11.03 5.79
N THR A 141 -10.81 -10.28 6.65
CA THR A 141 -10.77 -8.82 6.57
C THR A 141 -10.16 -8.36 5.24
N SER A 142 -9.18 -9.09 4.70
CA SER A 142 -8.66 -8.80 3.36
C SER A 142 -9.71 -8.92 2.26
N GLY A 143 -10.69 -9.83 2.41
CA GLY A 143 -11.83 -9.93 1.50
C GLY A 143 -12.66 -8.64 1.51
N GLY A 144 -13.07 -8.18 2.69
CA GLY A 144 -13.78 -6.91 2.82
C GLY A 144 -12.96 -5.72 2.31
N PHE A 145 -11.65 -5.70 2.52
CA PHE A 145 -10.79 -4.64 2.02
C PHE A 145 -10.77 -4.62 0.49
N ASN A 146 -10.62 -5.77 -0.17
CA ASN A 146 -10.63 -5.84 -1.63
C ASN A 146 -12.00 -5.41 -2.20
N ASP A 147 -13.11 -5.77 -1.54
CA ASP A 147 -14.45 -5.32 -1.94
C ASP A 147 -14.58 -3.78 -1.87
N ALA A 148 -14.02 -3.16 -0.82
CA ALA A 148 -13.96 -1.71 -0.69
C ALA A 148 -13.06 -1.07 -1.76
N VAL A 149 -11.92 -1.68 -2.07
CA VAL A 149 -11.01 -1.22 -3.14
C VAL A 149 -11.71 -1.22 -4.50
N GLU A 150 -12.47 -2.27 -4.83
CA GLU A 150 -13.25 -2.30 -6.09
C GLU A 150 -14.25 -1.14 -6.14
N SER A 151 -14.96 -0.88 -5.04
CA SER A 151 -15.87 0.26 -4.94
C SER A 151 -15.14 1.61 -5.09
N ILE A 152 -13.93 1.74 -4.54
CA ILE A 152 -13.11 2.94 -4.68
C ILE A 152 -12.64 3.12 -6.13
N LYS A 153 -12.24 2.05 -6.83
CA LYS A 153 -11.88 2.10 -8.25
C LYS A 153 -13.03 2.65 -9.09
N GLU A 154 -14.26 2.20 -8.84
CA GLU A 154 -15.44 2.72 -9.51
C GLU A 154 -15.70 4.21 -9.22
N GLN A 155 -15.49 4.64 -7.97
CA GLN A 155 -15.64 6.05 -7.58
C GLN A 155 -14.57 6.95 -8.18
N ALA A 156 -13.34 6.45 -8.29
CA ALA A 156 -12.19 7.20 -8.74
C ALA A 156 -12.03 7.20 -10.27
N ALA A 157 -12.72 6.33 -11.01
CA ALA A 157 -12.61 6.24 -12.47
C ALA A 157 -12.82 7.61 -13.15
N ALA A 158 -11.88 7.99 -14.03
CA ALA A 158 -11.82 9.28 -14.72
C ALA A 158 -12.67 9.34 -16.02
#